data_AF-A0A6N3GEC5-F1
#
_entry.id   AF-A0A6N3GEC5-F1
#
_cell.length_a   1.000
_cell.length_b   1.000
_cell.length_c   1.000
_cell.angle_alpha   90.00
_cell.angle_beta   90.00
_cell.angle_gamma   90.00
#
_symmetry.space_group_name_H-M   'P 1'
#
loop_
_entity.id
_entity.type
_entity.pdbx_description
1 polymer ?
#
loop_
_entity_poly.entity_id
_entity_poly.type
_entity_poly.pdbx_seq_one_letter_code
_entity_poly.pdbx_strand_id
1 'polypeptide(L)'
;MNQEKLLLKKFNRLNYLKGVLVSRSEEDREAIIEEIKDIIDDIELIIKDSNESENNEEVTGYRSGKEFTLEELEGFDGKNGNSAYVAVDGTIYDVTESSFWRSGNHFGVQAGKDLTEQFYSCHFNNLESMRGIKVVGILK
;
A
#
# COMPACT_ATOMS: atom_id res chain seq x y z
N MET A 1 -1.06 -17.94 5.42
CA MET A 1 0.13 -17.37 6.12
C MET A 1 0.43 -15.94 5.69
N ASN A 2 0.38 -15.61 4.38
CA ASN A 2 0.64 -14.26 3.89
C ASN A 2 -0.55 -13.28 4.12
N GLN A 3 -1.77 -13.68 3.75
CA GLN A 3 -3.00 -12.88 3.99
C GLN A 3 -3.23 -12.58 5.48
N GLU A 4 -2.94 -13.53 6.38
CA GLU A 4 -3.06 -13.34 7.83
C GLU A 4 -2.08 -12.29 8.37
N LYS A 5 -0.84 -12.27 7.86
CA LYS A 5 0.16 -11.25 8.21
C LYS A 5 -0.25 -9.86 7.71
N LEU A 6 -0.82 -9.78 6.51
CA LEU A 6 -1.35 -8.55 5.95
C LEU A 6 -2.59 -8.05 6.72
N LEU A 7 -3.54 -8.94 7.02
CA LEU A 7 -4.68 -8.65 7.89
C LEU A 7 -4.23 -8.12 9.25
N LEU A 8 -3.19 -8.71 9.84
CA LEU A 8 -2.65 -8.25 11.12
C LEU A 8 -2.03 -6.85 11.02
N LYS A 9 -1.31 -6.54 9.93
CA LYS A 9 -0.80 -5.17 9.68
C LYS A 9 -1.95 -4.17 9.57
N LYS A 10 -2.96 -4.46 8.74
CA LYS A 10 -4.15 -3.62 8.54
C LYS A 10 -4.94 -3.43 9.84
N PHE A 11 -5.12 -4.49 10.62
CA PHE A 11 -5.78 -4.45 11.92
C PHE A 11 -5.02 -3.60 12.95
N ASN A 12 -3.68 -3.72 13.00
CA ASN A 12 -2.86 -2.89 13.87
C ASN A 12 -2.95 -1.41 13.48
N ARG A 13 -2.97 -1.12 12.18
CA ARG A 13 -3.17 0.25 11.69
C ARG A 13 -4.53 0.79 12.07
N LEU A 14 -5.59 0.02 11.86
CA LEU A 14 -6.96 0.39 12.27
C LEU A 14 -7.03 0.72 13.77
N ASN A 15 -6.39 -0.09 14.63
CA ASN A 15 -6.34 0.18 16.07
C ASN A 15 -5.58 1.46 16.40
N TYR A 16 -4.47 1.73 15.73
CA TYR A 16 -3.73 2.98 15.88
C TYR A 16 -4.61 4.18 15.52
N LEU A 17 -5.27 4.16 14.35
CA LEU A 17 -6.13 5.26 13.91
C LEU A 17 -7.33 5.48 14.82
N LYS A 18 -7.95 4.40 15.31
CA LYS A 18 -9.00 4.48 16.33
C LYS A 18 -8.51 5.20 17.58
N GLY A 19 -7.28 4.94 18.03
CA GLY A 19 -6.68 5.62 19.17
C GLY A 19 -6.44 7.12 18.90
N VAL A 20 -5.95 7.45 17.71
CA VAL A 20 -5.69 8.85 17.32
C VAL A 20 -6.99 9.64 17.13
N LEU A 21 -8.02 9.03 16.53
CA LEU A 21 -9.33 9.65 16.25
C LEU A 21 -9.98 10.25 17.52
N VAL A 22 -9.86 9.54 18.65
CA VAL A 22 -10.44 9.97 19.94
C VAL A 22 -9.78 11.26 20.48
N SER A 23 -8.57 11.59 20.01
CA SER A 23 -7.75 12.69 20.54
C SER A 23 -7.71 13.96 19.66
N ARG A 24 -8.35 13.96 18.49
CA ARG A 24 -8.22 15.01 17.45
C ARG A 24 -9.45 15.94 17.35
N SER A 25 -9.24 17.14 16.81
CA SER A 25 -10.30 18.12 16.48
C SER A 25 -11.20 17.61 15.35
N GLU A 26 -12.43 18.11 15.26
CA GLU A 26 -13.42 17.65 14.25
C GLU A 26 -12.89 17.78 12.81
N GLU A 27 -12.14 18.84 12.49
CA GLU A 27 -11.55 19.08 11.17
C GLU A 27 -10.46 18.05 10.80
N ASP A 28 -9.75 17.50 11.79
CA ASP A 28 -8.73 16.45 11.58
C ASP A 28 -9.34 15.03 11.56
N ARG A 29 -10.58 14.86 12.01
CA ARG A 29 -11.24 13.54 12.10
C ARG A 29 -11.68 13.01 10.75
N GLU A 30 -12.03 13.88 9.81
CA GLU A 30 -12.55 13.47 8.50
C GLU A 30 -11.52 12.66 7.72
N ALA A 31 -10.26 13.12 7.67
CA ALA A 31 -9.17 12.38 7.02
C ALA A 31 -8.90 11.01 7.69
N ILE A 32 -8.98 10.95 9.03
CA ILE A 32 -8.79 9.69 9.77
C ILE A 32 -9.95 8.72 9.51
N ILE A 33 -11.18 9.24 9.40
CA ILE A 33 -12.37 8.43 9.08
C ILE A 33 -12.26 7.85 7.67
N GLU A 34 -11.80 8.62 6.69
CA GLU A 34 -11.58 8.09 5.33
C GLU A 34 -10.51 7.00 5.31
N GLU A 35 -9.38 7.16 6.00
CA GLU A 35 -8.37 6.09 6.09
C GLU A 35 -8.90 4.83 6.79
N ILE A 36 -9.75 5.00 7.82
CA ILE A 36 -10.42 3.86 8.48
C ILE A 36 -11.32 3.13 7.49
N LYS A 37 -12.05 3.83 6.63
CA LYS A 37 -12.90 3.21 5.59
C LYS A 37 -12.04 2.44 4.59
N ASP A 38 -10.98 3.05 4.07
CA ASP A 38 -10.06 2.38 3.13
C ASP A 38 -9.48 1.10 3.72
N ILE A 39 -9.06 1.11 4.99
CA ILE A 39 -8.54 -0.08 5.67
C ILE A 39 -9.63 -1.15 5.84
N ILE A 40 -10.87 -0.76 6.13
CA ILE A 40 -11.98 -1.70 6.23
C ILE A 40 -12.26 -2.33 4.87
N ASP A 41 -12.27 -1.57 3.79
CA ASP A 41 -12.47 -2.06 2.43
C ASP A 41 -11.35 -3.03 2.03
N ASP A 42 -10.09 -2.71 2.34
CA ASP A 42 -8.95 -3.61 2.17
C ASP A 42 -9.12 -4.92 2.95
N ILE A 43 -9.54 -4.85 4.22
CA ILE A 43 -9.79 -6.02 5.06
C ILE A 43 -10.92 -6.88 4.48
N GLU A 44 -12.03 -6.26 4.09
CA GLU A 44 -13.15 -6.94 3.47
C GLU A 44 -12.72 -7.66 2.18
N LEU A 45 -11.92 -7.00 1.35
CA LEU A 45 -11.41 -7.58 0.12
C LEU A 45 -10.51 -8.78 0.41
N ILE A 46 -9.57 -8.66 1.35
CA ILE A 46 -8.68 -9.76 1.74
C ILE A 46 -9.48 -10.95 2.29
N ILE A 47 -10.56 -10.71 3.02
CA ILE A 47 -11.44 -11.75 3.57
C ILE A 47 -12.32 -12.39 2.48
N LYS A 48 -12.89 -11.61 1.56
CA LYS A 48 -13.67 -12.12 0.42
C LYS A 48 -12.81 -13.01 -0.47
N ASP A 49 -11.60 -12.57 -0.80
CA ASP A 49 -10.62 -13.35 -1.57
C ASP A 49 -10.19 -14.64 -0.86
N SER A 50 -10.23 -14.68 0.48
CA SER A 50 -9.95 -15.91 1.26
C SER A 50 -11.08 -16.93 1.18
N ASN A 51 -12.30 -16.50 0.85
CA ASN A 51 -13.50 -17.35 0.78
C ASN A 51 -13.88 -17.75 -0.66
N GLU A 52 -13.43 -17.02 -1.69
CA GLU A 52 -13.79 -17.24 -3.11
C GLU A 52 -12.74 -18.03 -3.92
N SER A 53 -12.16 -19.08 -3.32
CA SER A 53 -11.28 -20.02 -4.07
C SER A 53 -12.02 -20.94 -5.07
N GLU A 54 -13.26 -20.61 -5.43
CA GLU A 54 -14.00 -21.20 -6.55
C GLU A 54 -14.69 -20.10 -7.39
N ASN A 55 -14.01 -19.70 -8.47
CA ASN A 55 -14.55 -18.99 -9.65
C ASN A 55 -14.78 -17.46 -9.53
N ASN A 56 -13.80 -16.66 -9.97
CA ASN A 56 -13.91 -15.75 -11.13
C ASN A 56 -12.69 -14.81 -11.27
N GLU A 57 -12.27 -14.60 -12.52
CA GLU A 57 -11.23 -13.66 -12.94
C GLU A 57 -11.80 -12.24 -13.06
N GLU A 58 -11.83 -11.49 -11.95
CA GLU A 58 -11.76 -10.02 -12.05
C GLU A 58 -10.76 -9.47 -11.03
N VAL A 59 -9.80 -8.70 -11.54
CA VAL A 59 -8.45 -8.53 -11.00
C VAL A 59 -8.42 -7.39 -9.98
N THR A 60 -8.32 -7.71 -8.70
CA THR A 60 -7.78 -6.82 -7.67
C THR A 60 -6.28 -7.09 -7.51
N GLY A 61 -5.49 -6.01 -7.38
CA GLY A 61 -4.02 -6.04 -7.49
C GLY A 61 -3.29 -6.85 -6.40
N TYR A 62 -3.98 -7.34 -5.36
CA TYR A 62 -3.39 -8.22 -4.35
C TYR A 62 -2.95 -9.60 -4.92
N ARG A 63 -3.37 -9.91 -6.16
CA ARG A 63 -3.20 -11.21 -6.82
C ARG A 63 -1.78 -11.65 -7.20
N SER A 64 -0.76 -10.80 -7.12
CA SER A 64 0.59 -11.27 -7.50
C SER A 64 1.08 -12.39 -6.56
N GLY A 65 0.70 -12.35 -5.27
CA GLY A 65 1.21 -13.29 -4.26
C GLY A 65 2.73 -13.29 -4.09
N LYS A 66 3.44 -12.45 -4.87
CA LYS A 66 4.88 -12.34 -4.85
C LYS A 66 5.31 -11.60 -3.61
N GLU A 67 6.14 -12.28 -2.83
CA GLU A 67 6.83 -11.70 -1.70
C GLU A 67 8.11 -11.04 -2.20
N PHE A 68 8.42 -9.89 -1.62
CA PHE A 68 9.67 -9.19 -1.84
C PHE A 68 10.37 -9.01 -0.50
N THR A 69 11.67 -9.30 -0.44
CA THR A 69 12.51 -8.74 0.61
C THR A 69 12.83 -7.28 0.29
N LEU A 70 13.36 -6.54 1.27
CA LEU A 70 13.90 -5.21 1.02
C LEU A 70 15.03 -5.26 -0.03
N GLU A 71 15.91 -6.26 0.02
CA GLU A 71 16.99 -6.37 -0.97
C GLU A 71 16.48 -6.67 -2.39
N GLU A 72 15.44 -7.50 -2.52
CA GLU A 72 14.81 -7.75 -3.81
C GLU A 72 14.13 -6.49 -4.35
N LEU A 73 13.51 -5.71 -3.46
CA LEU A 73 12.84 -4.47 -3.82
C LEU A 73 13.82 -3.42 -4.37
N GLU A 74 15.06 -3.35 -3.87
CA GLU A 74 16.09 -2.42 -4.35
C GLU A 74 16.39 -2.54 -5.86
N GLY A 75 16.16 -3.72 -6.45
CA GLY A 75 16.32 -3.94 -7.89
C GLY A 75 15.27 -3.24 -8.76
N PHE A 76 14.18 -2.76 -8.17
CA PHE A 76 13.08 -2.08 -8.85
C PHE A 76 13.15 -0.56 -8.63
N ASP A 77 14.31 0.01 -8.97
CA ASP A 77 14.65 1.40 -8.68
C ASP A 77 14.26 2.40 -9.79
N GLY A 78 13.65 1.94 -10.88
CA GLY A 78 13.24 2.80 -12.00
C GLY A 78 14.39 3.38 -12.83
N LYS A 79 15.63 2.90 -12.65
CA LYS A 79 16.81 3.40 -13.37
C LYS A 79 17.31 2.37 -14.37
N ASN A 80 18.04 2.84 -15.38
CA ASN A 80 18.70 1.97 -16.38
C ASN A 80 17.76 0.96 -17.08
N GLY A 81 16.47 1.29 -17.20
CA GLY A 81 15.46 0.41 -17.79
C GLY A 81 14.81 -0.57 -16.82
N ASN A 82 15.18 -0.56 -15.54
CA ASN A 82 14.49 -1.31 -14.49
C ASN A 82 13.09 -0.73 -14.24
N SER A 83 12.15 -1.60 -13.88
CA SER A 83 10.85 -1.18 -13.33
C SER A 83 11.04 -0.40 -12.02
N ALA A 84 10.04 0.41 -11.64
CA ALA A 84 10.05 1.23 -10.44
C ALA A 84 8.96 0.76 -9.47
N TYR A 85 9.32 0.12 -8.36
CA TYR A 85 8.37 -0.34 -7.34
C TYR A 85 8.59 0.38 -6.00
N VAL A 86 7.53 0.53 -5.21
CA VAL A 86 7.60 1.09 -3.85
C VAL A 86 6.79 0.25 -2.89
N ALA A 87 7.24 0.10 -1.65
CA ALA A 87 6.40 -0.47 -0.59
C ALA A 87 5.73 0.66 0.21
N VAL A 88 4.43 0.54 0.44
CA VAL A 88 3.69 1.37 1.38
C VAL A 88 2.79 0.46 2.20
N ASP A 89 2.93 0.52 3.53
CA ASP A 89 2.24 -0.33 4.50
C ASP A 89 2.39 -1.83 4.18
N GLY A 90 3.57 -2.22 3.70
CA GLY A 90 3.88 -3.58 3.29
C GLY A 90 3.24 -4.06 2.00
N THR A 91 2.54 -3.20 1.25
CA THR A 91 2.02 -3.50 -0.09
C THR A 91 3.00 -2.95 -1.14
N ILE A 92 3.34 -3.74 -2.16
CA ILE A 92 4.24 -3.33 -3.23
C ILE A 92 3.43 -2.79 -4.40
N TYR A 93 3.68 -1.54 -4.77
CA TYR A 93 3.03 -0.84 -5.88
C TYR A 93 4.01 -0.66 -7.05
N ASP A 94 3.54 -0.96 -8.25
CA ASP A 94 4.24 -0.71 -9.50
C ASP A 94 3.95 0.70 -10.00
N VAL A 95 4.95 1.56 -9.88
CA VAL A 95 4.90 2.96 -10.29
C VAL A 95 5.69 3.23 -11.58
N THR A 96 6.07 2.19 -12.32
CA THR A 96 6.93 2.28 -13.51
C THR A 96 6.38 3.23 -14.56
N GLU A 97 5.07 3.15 -14.83
CA GLU A 97 4.39 3.97 -15.84
C GLU A 97 3.92 5.34 -15.30
N SER A 98 4.20 5.64 -14.02
CA SER A 98 3.79 6.91 -13.43
C SER A 98 4.72 8.04 -13.85
N SER A 99 4.16 9.08 -14.47
CA SER A 99 4.92 10.29 -14.82
C SER A 99 5.53 11.01 -13.60
N PHE A 100 5.00 10.76 -12.41
CA PHE A 100 5.50 11.31 -11.15
C PHE A 100 6.74 10.59 -10.60
N TRP A 101 7.09 9.43 -11.17
CA TRP A 101 8.19 8.57 -10.76
C TRP A 101 9.30 8.48 -11.81
N ARG A 102 9.49 9.55 -12.59
CA ARG A 102 10.47 9.56 -13.68
C ARG A 102 11.86 9.20 -13.17
N SER A 103 12.47 8.19 -13.81
CA SER A 103 13.77 7.63 -13.39
C SER A 103 13.80 7.14 -11.94
N GLY A 104 12.64 6.66 -11.46
CA GLY A 104 12.45 6.16 -10.10
C GLY A 104 12.57 7.22 -9.01
N ASN A 105 12.41 8.50 -9.34
CA ASN A 105 12.45 9.58 -8.37
C ASN A 105 11.07 10.21 -8.20
N HIS A 106 10.71 10.50 -6.95
CA HIS A 106 9.53 11.26 -6.60
C HIS A 106 9.88 12.24 -5.49
N PHE A 107 10.06 13.53 -5.82
CA PHE A 107 10.33 14.60 -4.84
C PHE A 107 11.39 14.25 -3.76
N GLY A 108 12.52 13.68 -4.17
CA GLY A 108 13.62 13.38 -3.25
C GLY A 108 13.59 11.97 -2.62
N VAL A 109 12.48 11.23 -2.77
CA VAL A 109 12.47 9.78 -2.50
C VAL A 109 12.76 8.97 -3.75
N GLN A 110 13.16 7.72 -3.57
CA GLN A 110 13.57 6.81 -4.64
C GLN A 110 12.75 5.53 -4.59
N ALA A 111 12.41 5.00 -5.76
CA ALA A 111 11.84 3.67 -5.93
C ALA A 111 12.85 2.60 -5.46
N GLY A 112 12.33 1.39 -5.26
CA GLY A 112 13.05 0.24 -4.72
C GLY A 112 13.17 0.26 -3.20
N LYS A 113 12.25 0.94 -2.50
CA LYS A 113 12.30 1.11 -1.04
C LYS A 113 10.94 0.97 -0.38
N ASP A 114 10.95 0.69 0.92
CA ASP A 114 9.80 0.96 1.78
C ASP A 114 9.72 2.45 2.07
N LEU A 115 8.64 3.06 1.59
CA LEU A 115 8.38 4.49 1.67
C LEU A 115 7.17 4.80 2.56
N THR A 116 6.78 3.86 3.44
CA THR A 116 5.61 4.01 4.32
C THR A 116 5.66 5.30 5.13
N GLU A 117 6.80 5.61 5.76
CA GLU A 117 6.94 6.82 6.58
C GLU A 117 6.87 8.10 5.75
N GLN A 118 7.56 8.13 4.60
CA GLN A 118 7.57 9.29 3.70
C GLN A 118 6.19 9.51 3.08
N PHE A 119 5.50 8.42 2.73
CA PHE A 119 4.13 8.48 2.23
C PHE A 119 3.20 9.14 3.26
N TYR A 120 3.23 8.68 4.51
CA TYR A 120 2.41 9.25 5.58
C TYR A 120 2.75 10.71 5.88
N SER A 121 4.02 11.09 5.81
CA SER A 121 4.45 12.48 6.00
C SER A 121 4.01 13.42 4.88
N CYS A 122 3.95 12.96 3.62
CA CYS A 122 3.70 13.81 2.46
C CYS A 122 2.24 13.79 1.99
N HIS A 123 1.55 12.67 2.16
CA HIS A 123 0.19 12.48 1.67
C HIS A 123 -0.86 12.51 2.79
N PHE A 124 -0.46 12.80 4.03
CA PHE A 124 -1.37 12.84 5.18
C PHE A 124 -2.24 11.57 5.30
N ASN A 125 -1.62 10.40 5.10
CA ASN A 125 -2.29 9.09 5.01
C ASN A 125 -3.30 8.91 3.87
N ASN A 126 -3.40 9.84 2.93
CA ASN A 126 -4.40 9.76 1.88
C ASN A 126 -3.97 8.82 0.74
N LEU A 127 -4.59 7.64 0.69
CA LEU A 127 -4.38 6.61 -0.33
C LEU A 127 -4.96 6.98 -1.71
N GLU A 128 -5.69 8.11 -1.85
CA GLU A 128 -6.18 8.60 -3.16
C GLU A 128 -5.05 8.73 -4.19
N SER A 129 -3.85 9.12 -3.73
CA SER A 129 -2.66 9.21 -4.58
C SER A 129 -2.18 7.86 -5.13
N MET A 130 -2.59 6.75 -4.50
CA MET A 130 -2.30 5.37 -4.92
C MET A 130 -3.44 4.73 -5.71
N ARG A 131 -4.58 5.43 -5.87
CA ARG A 131 -5.75 4.91 -6.57
C ARG A 131 -5.40 4.57 -8.02
N GLY A 132 -5.69 3.34 -8.42
CA GLY A 132 -5.41 2.84 -9.77
C GLY A 132 -3.94 2.47 -10.03
N ILE A 133 -3.04 2.62 -9.03
CA ILE A 133 -1.70 2.09 -9.13
C ILE A 133 -1.76 0.57 -8.95
N LYS A 134 -1.07 -0.15 -9.83
CA LYS A 134 -1.06 -1.60 -9.84
C LYS A 134 -0.32 -2.14 -8.61
N VAL A 135 -0.99 -2.94 -7.79
CA VAL A 135 -0.32 -3.73 -6.75
C VAL A 135 0.33 -4.95 -7.39
N VAL A 136 1.57 -5.25 -7.00
CA VAL A 136 2.41 -6.32 -7.59
C VAL A 136 3.01 -7.25 -6.54
N GLY A 137 2.68 -7.10 -5.26
CA GLY A 137 3.08 -8.04 -4.22
C GLY A 137 3.04 -7.44 -2.82
N ILE A 138 3.72 -8.10 -1.90
CA ILE A 138 3.83 -7.67 -0.51
C ILE A 138 5.27 -7.71 -0.02
N LEU A 139 5.60 -6.81 0.90
CA LEU A 139 6.88 -6.76 1.58
C LEU A 139 6.91 -7.76 2.74
N LYS A 140 7.87 -8.69 2.67
CA LYS A 140 8.05 -9.79 3.62
C LYS A 140 8.65 -9.33 4.95
#